data_AF-A0A8J8AFR1-F1
#
_entry.id   AF-A0A8J8AFR1-F1
#
_cell.length_a   1.000
_cell.length_b   1.000
_cell.length_c   1.000
_cell.angle_alpha   90.00
_cell.angle_beta   90.00
_cell.angle_gamma   90.00
#
_symmetry.space_group_name_H-M   'P 1'
#
loop_
_entity.id
_entity.type
_entity.pdbx_description
1 polymer ?
#
loop_
_entity_poly.entity_id
_entity_poly.type
_entity_poly.pdbx_seq_one_letter_code
_entity_poly.pdbx_strand_id
1 'polypeptide(L)'
;MDDVETARLLIRIGGIVGIIEPLVIGLLLLITIIGIVIAVPLLILAWWIYKRSSEAVDLAEMGRYREARDKVIVPAVVALILTSRVGGILMLIGAVLLPSEKESAGGVGVY
;
A
#
# COMPACT_ATOMS: atom_id res chain seq x y z
N MET A 1 6.28 -12.20 15.74
CA MET A 1 7.40 -11.35 15.24
C MET A 1 7.51 -11.48 13.73
N ASP A 2 7.40 -12.69 13.16
CA ASP A 2 7.42 -12.92 11.70
C ASP A 2 6.26 -12.27 10.92
N ASP A 3 5.06 -12.19 11.51
CA ASP A 3 3.89 -11.65 10.80
C ASP A 3 3.98 -10.16 10.51
N VAL A 4 4.63 -9.39 11.40
CA VAL A 4 4.78 -7.93 11.25
C VAL A 4 5.82 -7.60 10.19
N GLU A 5 6.91 -8.35 10.14
CA GLU A 5 7.95 -8.19 9.12
C GLU A 5 7.42 -8.60 7.74
N THR A 6 6.66 -9.69 7.68
CA THR A 6 5.95 -10.12 6.45
C THR A 6 4.93 -9.07 6.00
N ALA A 7 4.16 -8.49 6.92
CA ALA A 7 3.20 -7.43 6.61
C ALA A 7 3.90 -6.20 6.00
N ARG A 8 5.01 -5.74 6.59
CA ARG A 8 5.80 -4.62 6.06
C ARG A 8 6.35 -4.91 4.68
N LEU A 9 6.87 -6.12 4.48
CA LEU A 9 7.40 -6.56 3.18
C LEU A 9 6.31 -6.52 2.11
N LEU A 10 5.10 -7.02 2.41
CA LEU A 10 3.96 -7.02 1.50
C LEU A 10 3.47 -5.62 1.15
N ILE A 11 3.40 -4.69 2.11
CA ILE A 11 3.04 -3.29 1.85
C ILE A 11 4.09 -2.64 0.93
N ARG A 12 5.38 -2.89 1.20
CA ARG A 12 6.47 -2.31 0.41
C ARG A 12 6.49 -2.84 -1.02
N ILE A 13 6.34 -4.16 -1.18
CA ILE A 13 6.26 -4.80 -2.51
C ILE A 13 5.00 -4.34 -3.24
N GLY A 14 3.85 -4.31 -2.56
CA GLY A 14 2.59 -3.84 -3.12
C GLY A 14 2.66 -2.39 -3.63
N GLY A 15 3.32 -1.51 -2.87
CA GLY A 15 3.58 -0.13 -3.28
C GLY A 15 4.49 -0.01 -4.50
N ILE A 16 5.54 -0.83 -4.59
CA ILE A 16 6.45 -0.86 -5.75
C ILE A 16 5.72 -1.36 -7.00
N VAL A 17 5.00 -2.49 -6.89
CA VAL A 17 4.21 -3.05 -7.99
C VAL A 17 3.13 -2.07 -8.44
N GLY A 18 2.49 -1.38 -7.49
CA GLY A 18 1.50 -0.34 -7.74
C GLY A 18 2.04 0.90 -8.49
N ILE A 19 3.35 1.08 -8.61
CA ILE A 19 3.99 2.09 -9.46
C ILE A 19 4.41 1.50 -10.80
N ILE A 20 5.00 0.29 -10.80
CA ILE A 20 5.57 -0.32 -12.00
C ILE A 20 4.49 -0.63 -13.05
N GLU A 21 3.37 -1.23 -12.66
CA GLU A 21 2.28 -1.54 -13.59
C GLU A 21 1.71 -0.29 -14.30
N PRO A 22 1.29 0.78 -13.59
CA PRO A 22 0.79 1.98 -14.26
C PRO A 22 1.87 2.71 -15.05
N LEU A 23 3.17 2.58 -14.72
CA LEU A 23 4.26 3.09 -15.55
C LEU A 23 4.34 2.36 -16.90
N VAL A 24 4.27 1.03 -16.90
CA VAL A 24 4.30 0.23 -18.15
C VAL A 24 3.07 0.53 -19.01
N ILE A 25 1.88 0.58 -18.40
CA ILE A 25 0.63 0.94 -19.09
C ILE A 25 0.71 2.38 -19.61
N GLY A 26 1.21 3.32 -18.82
CA GLY A 26 1.41 4.71 -19.21
C GLY A 26 2.40 4.87 -20.38
N LEU A 27 3.49 4.10 -20.39
CA LEU A 27 4.47 4.09 -21.48
C LEU A 27 3.87 3.58 -22.79
N LEU A 28 3.03 2.54 -22.72
CA LEU A 28 2.30 2.01 -23.87
C LEU A 28 1.23 2.99 -24.38
N LEU A 29 0.54 3.66 -23.46
CA LEU A 29 -0.50 4.65 -23.78
C LEU A 29 0.08 5.93 -24.38
N LEU A 30 1.30 6.32 -24.03
CA LEU A 30 2.04 7.49 -24.56
C LEU A 30 2.20 7.49 -26.09
N ILE A 31 1.97 6.36 -26.76
CA ILE A 31 1.91 6.24 -28.23
C ILE A 31 0.71 7.01 -28.82
N THR A 32 -0.31 7.32 -28.01
CA THR A 32 -1.53 8.02 -28.41
C THR A 32 -1.76 9.28 -27.56
N ILE A 33 -2.25 10.37 -28.17
CA ILE A 33 -2.54 11.65 -27.47
C ILE A 33 -3.52 11.45 -26.30
N ILE A 34 -4.51 10.56 -26.47
CA ILE A 34 -5.47 10.19 -25.43
C ILE A 34 -4.77 9.53 -24.24
N GLY A 35 -3.73 8.73 -24.50
CA GLY A 35 -2.96 8.07 -23.47
C GLY A 35 -2.15 9.02 -22.58
N ILE A 36 -1.67 10.16 -23.10
CA ILE A 36 -1.00 11.18 -22.28
C ILE A 36 -1.97 11.78 -21.25
N VAL A 37 -3.20 12.08 -21.68
CA VAL A 37 -4.24 12.66 -20.81
C VAL A 37 -4.62 11.71 -19.67
N ILE A 38 -4.54 10.39 -19.89
CA ILE A 38 -4.84 9.37 -18.87
C ILE A 38 -3.59 9.03 -18.04
N ALA A 39 -2.41 9.03 -18.63
CA ALA A 39 -1.15 8.67 -17.98
C ALA A 39 -0.76 9.66 -16.89
N VAL A 40 -0.93 10.97 -17.11
CA VAL A 40 -0.55 12.00 -16.13
C VAL A 40 -1.34 11.86 -14.82
N PRO A 41 -2.69 11.77 -14.82
CA PRO A 41 -3.47 11.47 -13.62
C PRO A 41 -3.08 10.16 -12.95
N LEU A 42 -2.84 9.09 -13.72
CA LEU A 42 -2.44 7.79 -13.16
C LEU A 42 -1.08 7.84 -12.47
N LEU A 43 -0.11 8.58 -13.02
CA LEU A 43 1.20 8.77 -12.40
C LEU A 43 1.10 9.55 -11.09
N ILE A 44 0.28 10.60 -11.06
CA ILE A 44 0.01 11.37 -9.82
C ILE A 44 -0.64 10.46 -8.77
N LEU A 45 -1.59 9.62 -9.18
CA LEU A 45 -2.24 8.65 -8.31
C LEU A 45 -1.25 7.62 -7.76
N ALA A 46 -0.40 7.06 -8.61
CA ALA A 46 0.63 6.09 -8.24
C ALA A 46 1.62 6.70 -7.23
N TRP A 47 2.06 7.94 -7.47
CA TRP A 47 2.93 8.66 -6.53
C TRP A 47 2.26 8.90 -5.18
N TRP A 48 0.97 9.29 -5.19
CA TRP A 48 0.21 9.51 -3.96
C TRP A 48 0.02 8.23 -3.15
N ILE A 49 -0.29 7.11 -3.82
CA ILE A 49 -0.41 5.77 -3.21
C ILE A 49 0.92 5.38 -2.56
N TYR A 50 2.03 5.53 -3.28
CA TYR A 50 3.36 5.21 -2.77
C TYR A 50 3.72 6.03 -1.54
N LYS A 51 3.52 7.35 -1.58
CA LYS A 51 3.79 8.25 -0.46
C LYS A 51 3.00 7.84 0.79
N ARG A 52 1.70 7.59 0.64
CA ARG A 52 0.83 7.15 1.75
C ARG A 52 1.25 5.80 2.33
N SER A 53 1.72 4.90 1.48
CA SER A 53 2.21 3.59 1.90
C SER A 53 3.50 3.69 2.70
N SER A 54 4.44 4.54 2.26
CA SER A 54 5.66 4.81 3.01
C SER A 54 5.35 5.39 4.39
N GLU A 55 4.47 6.40 4.46
CA GLU A 55 4.08 7.01 5.74
C GLU A 55 3.43 5.99 6.70
N ALA A 56 2.72 4.99 6.17
CA ALA A 56 2.14 3.95 7.00
C ALA A 56 3.16 2.90 7.47
N VAL A 57 4.18 2.61 6.67
CA VAL A 57 5.32 1.81 7.11
C VAL A 57 6.04 2.53 8.26
N ASP A 58 6.28 3.83 8.15
CA ASP A 58 6.89 4.63 9.22
C ASP A 58 6.04 4.61 10.51
N LEU A 59 4.72 4.73 10.38
CA LEU A 59 3.79 4.61 11.51
C LEU A 59 3.81 3.21 12.14
N ALA A 60 3.94 2.16 11.32
CA ALA A 60 4.07 0.79 11.80
C ALA A 60 5.43 0.53 12.48
N GLU A 61 6.49 1.25 12.10
CA GLU A 61 7.78 1.22 12.78
C GLU A 61 7.73 1.89 14.16
N MET A 62 6.94 2.96 14.29
CA MET A 62 6.68 3.65 15.55
C MET A 62 5.70 2.90 16.48
N GLY A 63 5.20 1.72 16.08
CA GLY A 63 4.21 0.95 16.84
C GLY A 63 2.77 1.49 16.78
N ARG A 64 2.50 2.51 15.95
CA ARG A 64 1.17 3.12 15.76
C ARG A 64 0.37 2.37 14.70
N TYR A 65 0.10 1.09 14.95
CA TYR A 65 -0.46 0.16 13.96
C TYR A 65 -1.87 0.53 13.48
N ARG A 66 -2.71 1.11 14.35
CA ARG A 66 -4.07 1.52 13.99
C ARG A 66 -4.05 2.64 12.96
N GLU A 67 -3.19 3.63 13.17
CA GLU A 67 -3.03 4.76 12.25
C GLU A 67 -2.36 4.34 10.94
N ALA A 68 -1.38 3.44 11.00
CA ALA A 68 -0.78 2.84 9.82
C ALA A 68 -1.84 2.14 8.95
N ARG A 69 -2.72 1.34 9.58
CA ARG A 69 -3.81 0.63 8.91
C ARG A 69 -4.80 1.60 8.24
N ASP A 70 -5.29 2.59 8.98
CA ASP A 70 -6.23 3.59 8.45
C ASP A 70 -5.63 4.36 7.27
N LYS A 71 -4.31 4.57 7.29
CA LYS A 71 -3.60 5.32 6.27
C LYS A 71 -3.30 4.52 5.00
N VAL A 72 -3.24 3.18 5.07
CA VAL A 72 -3.03 2.27 3.92
C VAL A 72 -4.33 1.77 3.28
N ILE A 73 -5.43 1.65 4.04
CA ILE A 73 -6.70 1.12 3.50
C ILE A 73 -7.17 1.92 2.28
N VAL A 74 -7.21 3.25 2.38
CA VAL A 74 -7.70 4.10 1.28
C VAL A 74 -6.80 3.98 0.03
N PRO A 75 -5.46 4.14 0.13
CA PRO A 75 -4.56 3.88 -1.00
C PRO A 75 -4.70 2.48 -1.59
N ALA A 76 -4.88 1.46 -0.77
CA ALA A 76 -4.97 0.07 -1.22
C ALA A 76 -6.24 -0.18 -2.04
N VAL A 77 -7.40 0.35 -1.60
CA VAL A 77 -8.66 0.27 -2.35
C VAL A 77 -8.57 1.07 -3.65
N VAL A 78 -8.00 2.27 -3.61
CA VAL A 78 -7.78 3.10 -4.80
C VAL A 78 -6.88 2.36 -5.80
N ALA A 79 -5.80 1.74 -5.34
CA ALA A 79 -4.92 0.94 -6.18
C ALA A 79 -5.68 -0.22 -6.84
N LEU A 80 -6.50 -0.94 -6.08
CA LEU A 80 -7.27 -2.11 -6.54
C LEU A 80 -8.24 -1.79 -7.67
N ILE A 81 -8.85 -0.61 -7.63
CA ILE A 81 -9.85 -0.17 -8.62
C ILE A 81 -9.17 0.45 -9.85
N LEU A 82 -8.12 1.26 -9.64
CA LEU A 82 -7.65 2.21 -10.66
C LEU A 82 -6.26 1.92 -11.24
N THR A 83 -5.37 1.23 -10.53
CA THR A 83 -3.97 1.05 -10.99
C THR A 83 -3.56 -0.41 -11.08
N SER A 84 -3.63 -1.15 -9.97
CA SER A 84 -3.10 -2.50 -9.86
C SER A 84 -3.93 -3.31 -8.86
N ARG A 85 -4.58 -4.37 -9.37
CA ARG A 85 -5.27 -5.35 -8.52
C ARG A 85 -4.28 -6.07 -7.60
N VAL A 86 -3.10 -6.40 -8.12
CA VAL A 86 -2.06 -7.11 -7.36
C VAL A 86 -1.47 -6.21 -6.28
N GLY A 87 -1.09 -4.98 -6.63
CA GLY A 87 -0.58 -4.00 -5.66
C GLY A 87 -1.59 -3.67 -4.57
N GLY A 88 -2.86 -3.42 -4.95
CA GLY A 88 -3.94 -3.17 -4.00
C GLY A 88 -4.20 -4.35 -3.05
N ILE A 89 -4.21 -5.58 -3.55
CA ILE A 89 -4.37 -6.79 -2.73
C ILE A 89 -3.21 -6.93 -1.75
N LEU A 90 -1.97 -6.77 -2.20
CA LEU A 90 -0.78 -6.87 -1.33
C LEU A 90 -0.81 -5.83 -0.19
N MET A 91 -1.22 -4.60 -0.50
CA MET A 91 -1.36 -3.54 0.49
C MET A 91 -2.48 -3.82 1.49
N LEU A 92 -3.61 -4.39 1.04
CA LEU A 92 -4.70 -4.81 1.92
C LEU A 92 -4.28 -5.97 2.84
N ILE A 93 -3.59 -6.97 2.31
CA ILE A 93 -3.06 -8.09 3.12
C ILE A 93 -2.11 -7.55 4.19
N GLY A 94 -1.20 -6.66 3.80
CA GLY A 94 -0.31 -5.98 4.74
C GLY A 94 -1.07 -5.21 5.82
N ALA A 95 -2.12 -4.46 5.46
CA ALA A 95 -2.97 -3.77 6.42
C ALA A 95 -3.74 -4.72 7.35
N VAL A 96 -4.17 -5.88 6.86
CA VAL A 96 -4.88 -6.90 7.65
C VAL A 96 -3.94 -7.53 8.68
N LEU A 97 -2.70 -7.83 8.29
CA LEU A 97 -1.68 -8.43 9.14
C LEU A 97 -1.09 -7.48 10.21
N LEU A 98 -1.32 -6.17 10.10
CA LEU A 98 -0.91 -5.23 11.15
C LEU A 98 -1.65 -5.55 12.46
N PRO A 99 -0.94 -5.75 13.57
CA PRO A 99 -1.56 -6.06 14.86
C PRO A 99 -2.39 -4.87 15.33
N SER A 100 -3.58 -5.15 15.87
CA SER A 100 -4.40 -4.09 16.47
C SER A 100 -3.79 -3.69 17.81
N GLU A 101 -3.76 -2.40 18.17
CA GLU A 101 -3.18 -1.89 19.42
C GLU A 101 -3.69 -2.60 20.69
N LYS A 102 -4.84 -3.30 20.63
CA LYS A 102 -5.36 -4.11 21.73
C LYS A 102 -4.55 -5.36 22.06
N GLU A 103 -3.72 -5.85 21.14
CA GLU A 103 -2.95 -7.09 21.32
C GLU A 103 -1.52 -6.81 21.84
N SER A 104 -1.00 -5.61 21.62
CA SER A 104 0.33 -5.23 22.11
C SER A 104 0.35 -4.82 23.60
N ALA A 105 -0.82 -4.75 24.25
CA ALA A 105 -0.96 -4.43 25.67
C ALA A 105 -1.49 -5.62 26.52
N GLY A 106 -1.58 -6.83 25.96
CA GLY A 106 -2.20 -7.99 26.62
C GLY A 106 -1.55 -9.35 26.36
N GLY A 107 -0.27 -9.37 25.99
CA GLY A 107 0.47 -10.59 25.63
C GLY A 107 1.52 -11.03 26.64
N VAL A 108 1.32 -10.78 27.94
CA VAL A 108 2.03 -11.47 29.02
C VAL A 108 1.02 -11.87 30.09
N GLY A 109 0.93 -13.19 30.30
CA GLY A 109 -0.03 -13.89 31.16
C GLY A 109 -0.64 -15.00 30.32
N VAL A 110 -0.02 -16.17 30.16
CA VAL A 110 0.18 -17.17 31.23
C VAL A 110 -0.98 -17.14 32.21
N TYR A 111 -2.12 -17.70 31.80
CA TYR A 111 -2.78 -18.91 32.36
C TYR A 111 -4.16 -19.04 31.75
#